data_AF-A0A1I7XLA0-F1
#
_entry.id   AF-A0A1I7XLA0-F1
#
_cell.length_a   1.000
_cell.length_b   1.000
_cell.length_c   1.000
_cell.angle_alpha   90.00
_cell.angle_beta   90.00
_cell.angle_gamma   90.00
#
_symmetry.space_group_name_H-M   'P 1'
#
loop_
_entity.id
_entity.type
_entity.pdbx_description
1 polymer ?
#
loop_
_entity_poly.entity_id
_entity_poly.type
_entity_poly.pdbx_seq_one_letter_code
_entity_poly.pdbx_strand_id
1 'polypeptide(L)'
;MYLTIGDLIYVILVTFITLTGLFANIFLLFLILLRSPKYLSPYKIFLGNTAITQMCLVVVTLLIQPRVITVNMRIVNIYLGPSQFFGPWWSYMLYVIMLHLGVNSFISLMLSMVYRCIALRTNSFPKYGAYLMCLFGYIVPASMVISMFNIKYTNDPNKNAMLIHNEIPDLEKYLTVVGVEINQSIVPVFTIFPSSLTYMLTQFGIIETHMYSYFIVNSLNLGAVIDPIVTIYYVSPYKKFVNRVLLRLSSRQAIGALHLSKLEVTPTIAFRTHNLLI
;
A
#
# COMPACT_ATOMS: atom_id res chain seq x y z
N MET A 1 9.87 24.17 -1.19
CA MET A 1 10.10 22.77 -1.57
C MET A 1 10.18 22.72 -3.08
N TYR A 2 11.36 22.41 -3.63
CA TYR A 2 11.52 22.26 -5.08
C TYR A 2 10.88 20.93 -5.52
N LEU A 3 10.10 20.99 -6.59
CA LEU A 3 9.46 19.82 -7.22
C LEU A 3 9.53 20.01 -8.72
N THR A 4 10.02 19.00 -9.45
CA THR A 4 9.82 18.97 -10.90
C THR A 4 8.38 18.57 -11.23
N ILE A 5 7.96 18.75 -12.49
CA ILE A 5 6.64 18.29 -12.95
C ILE A 5 6.49 16.78 -12.74
N GLY A 6 7.55 16.02 -12.98
CA GLY A 6 7.57 14.57 -12.75
C GLY A 6 7.36 14.21 -11.28
N ASP A 7 8.04 14.91 -10.37
CA ASP A 7 7.87 14.72 -8.92
C ASP A 7 6.46 15.09 -8.47
N LEU A 8 5.86 16.15 -9.01
CA LEU A 8 4.48 16.53 -8.70
C LEU A 8 3.49 15.43 -9.09
N ILE A 9 3.60 14.91 -10.32
CA ILE A 9 2.75 13.79 -10.80
C ILE A 9 2.95 12.56 -9.90
N TYR A 10 4.20 12.24 -9.58
CA TYR A 10 4.53 11.12 -8.70
C TYR A 10 3.91 11.26 -7.31
N VAL A 11 4.03 12.44 -6.68
CA VAL A 11 3.45 12.73 -5.36
C VAL A 11 1.94 12.55 -5.38
N ILE A 12 1.26 13.06 -6.41
CA ILE A 12 -0.19 12.91 -6.58
C ILE A 12 -0.57 11.43 -6.70
N LEU A 13 0.13 10.68 -7.55
CA LEU A 13 -0.15 9.25 -7.78
C LEU A 13 0.08 8.41 -6.52
N VAL A 14 1.22 8.59 -5.84
CA VAL A 14 1.53 7.88 -4.59
C VAL A 14 0.49 8.20 -3.52
N THR A 15 0.10 9.47 -3.38
CA THR A 15 -0.92 9.89 -2.42
C THR A 15 -2.25 9.22 -2.71
N PHE A 16 -2.68 9.19 -3.97
CA PHE A 16 -3.93 8.55 -4.37
C PHE A 16 -3.92 7.04 -4.10
N ILE A 17 -2.84 6.35 -4.48
CA ILE A 17 -2.70 4.89 -4.28
C ILE A 17 -2.66 4.56 -2.79
N THR A 18 -1.87 5.29 -1.99
CA THR A 18 -1.73 5.04 -0.55
C THR A 18 -3.02 5.32 0.21
N LEU A 19 -3.75 6.39 -0.11
CA LEU A 19 -5.07 6.65 0.46
C LEU A 19 -6.06 5.54 0.12
N THR A 20 -6.11 5.12 -1.14
CA THR A 20 -6.97 4.01 -1.57
C THR A 20 -6.64 2.72 -0.82
N GLY A 21 -5.35 2.41 -0.68
CA GLY A 21 -4.86 1.25 0.06
C GLY A 21 -5.20 1.34 1.56
N LEU A 22 -5.12 2.52 2.15
CA LEU A 22 -5.49 2.75 3.55
C LEU A 22 -6.97 2.44 3.78
N PHE A 23 -7.86 3.04 2.97
CA PHE A 23 -9.30 2.81 3.10
C PHE A 23 -9.68 1.35 2.84
N ALA A 24 -9.08 0.72 1.83
CA ALA A 24 -9.34 -0.68 1.51
C ALA A 24 -8.92 -1.62 2.67
N ASN A 25 -7.76 -1.37 3.30
CA ASN A 25 -7.31 -2.17 4.43
C ASN A 25 -8.09 -1.89 5.72
N ILE A 26 -8.51 -0.65 5.98
CA ILE A 26 -9.43 -0.35 7.09
C ILE A 26 -10.74 -1.13 6.93
N PHE A 27 -11.30 -1.13 5.72
CA PHE A 27 -12.52 -1.86 5.42
C PHE A 27 -12.33 -3.37 5.56
N LEU A 28 -11.21 -3.91 5.07
CA LEU A 28 -10.87 -5.33 5.27
C LEU A 28 -10.75 -5.67 6.76
N LEU A 29 -10.05 -4.85 7.54
CA LEU A 29 -9.86 -5.05 8.98
C LEU A 29 -11.20 -5.05 9.72
N PHE A 30 -12.11 -4.14 9.37
CA PHE A 30 -13.49 -4.14 9.86
C PHE A 30 -14.21 -5.47 9.58
N LEU A 31 -14.09 -6.02 8.37
CA LEU A 31 -14.67 -7.32 8.03
C LEU A 31 -14.05 -8.47 8.82
N ILE A 32 -12.72 -8.45 9.03
CA ILE A 32 -11.99 -9.45 9.81
C ILE A 32 -12.47 -9.50 11.26
N LEU A 33 -12.65 -8.31 11.87
CA LEU A 33 -13.02 -8.21 13.27
C LEU A 33 -14.50 -8.55 13.51
N LEU A 34 -15.41 -8.07 12.64
CA LEU A 34 -16.85 -8.12 12.93
C LEU A 34 -17.63 -9.18 12.16
N ARG A 35 -17.11 -9.69 11.04
CA ARG A 35 -17.87 -10.58 10.14
C ARG A 35 -17.28 -11.97 9.99
N SER A 36 -16.11 -12.24 10.58
CA SER A 36 -15.45 -13.52 10.41
C SER A 36 -15.99 -14.59 11.38
N PRO A 37 -16.32 -15.80 10.91
CA PRO A 37 -16.85 -16.89 11.73
C PRO A 37 -15.77 -17.57 12.59
N LYS A 38 -16.17 -18.29 13.66
CA LYS A 38 -15.23 -18.90 14.63
C LYS A 38 -14.29 -19.96 14.03
N TYR A 39 -14.73 -20.70 13.01
CA TYR A 39 -13.93 -21.76 12.37
C TYR A 39 -12.75 -21.25 11.52
N LEU A 40 -12.73 -19.96 11.14
CA LEU A 40 -11.59 -19.34 10.42
C LEU A 40 -10.56 -18.71 11.38
N SER A 41 -10.58 -19.05 12.67
CA SER A 41 -9.81 -18.32 13.69
C SER A 41 -8.31 -18.21 13.43
N PRO A 42 -7.56 -19.25 12.99
CA PRO A 42 -6.14 -19.10 12.69
C PRO A 42 -5.90 -18.24 11.45
N TYR A 43 -6.73 -18.42 10.42
CA TYR A 43 -6.65 -17.67 9.17
C TYR A 43 -6.87 -16.15 9.35
N LYS A 44 -7.76 -15.76 10.28
CA LYS A 44 -7.96 -14.35 10.64
C LYS A 44 -6.72 -13.68 11.22
N ILE A 45 -5.86 -14.43 11.91
CA ILE A 45 -4.64 -13.88 12.52
C ILE A 45 -3.70 -13.45 11.39
N PHE A 46 -3.50 -14.30 10.38
CA PHE A 46 -2.71 -13.93 9.20
C PHE A 46 -3.29 -12.74 8.46
N LEU A 47 -4.59 -12.76 8.16
CA LEU A 47 -5.25 -11.65 7.47
C LEU A 47 -5.20 -10.33 8.26
N GLY A 48 -5.38 -10.39 9.58
CA GLY A 48 -5.29 -9.23 10.45
C GLY A 48 -3.88 -8.66 10.51
N ASN A 49 -2.87 -9.53 10.63
CA ASN A 49 -1.46 -9.13 10.59
C ASN A 49 -1.12 -8.44 9.26
N THR A 50 -1.55 -9.02 8.14
CA THR A 50 -1.35 -8.41 6.81
C THR A 50 -2.06 -7.06 6.69
N ALA A 51 -3.33 -6.95 7.09
CA ALA A 51 -4.07 -5.71 6.98
C ALA A 51 -3.46 -4.57 7.82
N ILE A 52 -3.08 -4.86 9.07
CA ILE A 52 -2.44 -3.88 9.96
C ILE A 52 -1.09 -3.43 9.40
N THR A 53 -0.27 -4.39 8.93
CA THR A 53 1.06 -4.08 8.40
C THR A 53 1.00 -3.28 7.10
N GLN A 54 0.04 -3.58 6.22
CA GLN A 54 -0.23 -2.79 5.02
C GLN A 54 -0.79 -1.40 5.34
N MET A 55 -1.62 -1.25 6.39
CA MET A 55 -2.04 0.08 6.86
C MET A 55 -0.86 0.91 7.35
N CYS A 56 0.00 0.34 8.19
CA CYS A 56 1.21 1.02 8.65
C CYS A 56 2.12 1.37 7.46
N LEU A 57 2.25 0.46 6.49
CA LEU A 57 3.06 0.67 5.28
C LEU A 57 2.59 1.90 4.51
N VAL A 58 1.30 1.99 4.17
CA VAL A 58 0.79 3.12 3.37
C VAL A 58 0.85 4.45 4.13
N VAL A 59 0.68 4.44 5.46
CA VAL A 59 0.86 5.64 6.30
C VAL A 59 2.31 6.11 6.27
N VAL A 60 3.26 5.20 6.47
CA VAL A 60 4.69 5.55 6.42
C VAL A 60 5.05 6.06 5.02
N THR A 61 4.62 5.37 3.96
CA THR A 61 4.82 5.83 2.56
C THR A 61 4.27 7.23 2.34
N LEU A 62 3.08 7.56 2.86
CA LEU A 62 2.48 8.89 2.74
C LEU A 62 3.35 9.97 3.42
N LEU A 63 4.00 9.63 4.54
CA LEU A 63 4.89 10.56 5.25
C LEU A 63 6.22 10.78 4.52
N ILE A 64 6.77 9.76 3.85
CA ILE A 64 8.10 9.87 3.24
C ILE A 64 8.08 10.22 1.75
N GLN A 65 7.14 9.66 0.98
CA GLN A 65 7.05 9.74 -0.49
C GLN A 65 8.45 9.68 -1.14
N PRO A 66 9.14 8.51 -1.05
CA PRO A 66 10.56 8.41 -1.33
C PRO A 66 10.76 8.11 -2.82
N ARG A 67 11.46 8.99 -3.53
CA ARG A 67 11.93 8.70 -4.88
C ARG A 67 13.28 7.98 -4.77
N VAL A 68 13.30 6.71 -5.18
CA VAL A 68 14.47 5.82 -5.04
C VAL A 68 15.21 5.75 -6.37
N ILE A 69 16.48 6.16 -6.37
CA ILE A 69 17.35 6.12 -7.55
C ILE A 69 18.44 5.10 -7.28
N THR A 70 18.56 4.13 -8.17
CA THR A 70 19.56 3.06 -8.08
C THR A 70 20.49 3.16 -9.28
N VAL A 71 21.76 3.47 -9.03
CA VAL A 71 22.79 3.47 -10.06
C VAL A 71 23.87 2.49 -9.61
N ASN A 72 24.07 1.43 -10.40
CA ASN A 72 24.97 0.32 -10.06
C ASN A 72 24.65 -0.28 -8.66
N MET A 73 25.61 -0.22 -7.73
CA MET A 73 25.49 -0.70 -6.35
C MET A 73 25.31 0.45 -5.34
N ARG A 74 24.68 1.55 -5.75
CA ARG A 74 24.46 2.74 -4.92
C ARG A 74 22.99 3.13 -4.97
N ILE A 75 22.45 3.56 -3.84
CA ILE A 75 21.06 4.02 -3.70
C ILE A 75 21.08 5.46 -3.23
N VAL A 76 20.34 6.32 -3.93
CA VAL A 76 20.06 7.68 -3.48
C VAL A 76 18.56 7.86 -3.38
N ASN A 77 18.11 8.25 -2.18
CA ASN A 77 16.71 8.50 -1.88
C ASN A 77 16.47 10.00 -1.77
N ILE A 78 15.54 10.51 -2.56
CA ILE A 78 15.02 11.87 -2.47
C ILE A 78 13.67 11.81 -1.75
N TYR A 79 13.52 12.54 -0.65
CA TYR A 79 12.29 12.54 0.14
C TYR A 79 11.41 13.71 -0.25
N LEU A 80 10.21 13.41 -0.75
CA LEU A 80 9.26 14.42 -1.22
C LEU A 80 8.11 14.64 -0.21
N GLY A 81 7.93 13.75 0.75
CA GLY A 81 6.85 13.83 1.72
C GLY A 81 7.16 14.76 2.91
N PRO A 82 6.22 14.90 3.86
CA PRO A 82 6.40 15.66 5.10
C PRO A 82 7.63 15.27 5.93
N SER A 83 8.16 14.06 5.75
CA SER A 83 9.32 13.57 6.50
C SER A 83 10.55 14.49 6.40
N GLN A 84 10.68 15.21 5.29
CA GLN A 84 11.79 16.14 5.03
C GLN A 84 11.95 17.23 6.11
N PHE A 85 10.87 17.57 6.83
CA PHE A 85 10.92 18.57 7.89
C PHE A 85 11.47 18.04 9.22
N PHE A 86 11.46 16.73 9.44
CA PHE A 86 12.08 16.11 10.62
C PHE A 86 13.59 15.92 10.45
N GLY A 87 14.09 16.04 9.22
CA GLY A 87 15.50 15.96 8.88
C GLY A 87 15.95 14.61 8.32
N PRO A 88 17.18 14.54 7.78
CA PRO A 88 17.63 13.40 6.96
C PRO A 88 17.64 12.06 7.70
N TRP A 89 18.01 12.07 8.99
CA TRP A 89 18.06 10.86 9.81
C TRP A 89 16.67 10.24 10.00
N TRP A 90 15.67 11.06 10.33
CA TRP A 90 14.28 10.60 10.52
C TRP A 90 13.65 10.14 9.20
N SER A 91 13.88 10.86 8.11
CA SER A 91 13.45 10.42 6.77
C SER A 91 14.03 9.05 6.41
N TYR A 92 15.32 8.85 6.69
CA TYR A 92 15.97 7.56 6.45
C TYR A 92 15.44 6.43 7.34
N MET A 93 15.24 6.67 8.64
CA MET A 93 14.65 5.67 9.54
C MET A 93 13.22 5.29 9.11
N LEU A 94 12.40 6.27 8.71
CA LEU A 94 11.06 6.01 8.18
C LEU A 94 11.10 5.23 6.87
N TYR A 95 12.09 5.46 6.01
CA TYR A 95 12.31 4.65 4.81
C TYR A 95 12.63 3.19 5.14
N VAL A 96 13.51 2.94 6.11
CA VAL A 96 13.81 1.58 6.58
C VAL A 96 12.56 0.92 7.14
N ILE A 97 11.76 1.65 7.94
CA ILE A 97 10.48 1.16 8.46
C ILE A 97 9.51 0.82 7.31
N MET A 98 9.43 1.65 6.27
CA MET A 98 8.63 1.35 5.07
C MET A 98 9.06 0.01 4.45
N LEU A 99 10.38 -0.21 4.27
CA LEU A 99 10.90 -1.45 3.69
C LEU A 99 10.64 -2.67 4.59
N HIS A 100 10.82 -2.52 5.91
CA HIS A 100 10.48 -3.55 6.89
C HIS A 100 9.00 -3.95 6.78
N LEU A 101 8.09 -2.98 6.76
CA LEU A 101 6.65 -3.22 6.66
C LEU A 101 6.28 -3.83 5.30
N GLY A 102 6.93 -3.42 4.22
CA GLY A 102 6.74 -3.98 2.88
C GLY A 102 7.11 -5.46 2.83
N VAL A 103 8.31 -5.83 3.27
CA VAL A 103 8.76 -7.23 3.30
C VAL A 103 7.90 -8.07 4.24
N ASN A 104 7.54 -7.52 5.40
CA ASN A 104 6.67 -8.20 6.36
C ASN A 104 5.26 -8.48 5.79
N SER A 105 4.71 -7.55 5.01
CA SER A 105 3.44 -7.75 4.28
C SER A 105 3.58 -8.91 3.28
N PHE A 106 4.65 -8.96 2.48
CA PHE A 106 4.89 -10.05 1.54
C PHE A 106 5.03 -11.41 2.24
N ILE A 107 5.80 -11.48 3.32
CA ILE A 107 5.96 -12.71 4.10
C ILE A 107 4.62 -13.15 4.70
N SER A 108 3.82 -12.21 5.21
CA SER A 108 2.49 -12.52 5.76
C SER A 108 1.54 -13.07 4.69
N LEU A 109 1.61 -12.58 3.45
CA LEU A 109 0.87 -13.13 2.31
C LEU A 109 1.34 -14.55 1.96
N MET A 110 2.64 -14.78 1.92
CA MET A 110 3.20 -16.12 1.67
C MET A 110 2.77 -17.11 2.77
N LEU A 111 2.86 -16.71 4.04
CA LEU A 111 2.41 -17.52 5.18
C LEU A 111 0.92 -17.82 5.12
N SER A 112 0.09 -16.88 4.67
CA SER A 112 -1.35 -17.10 4.43
C SER A 112 -1.59 -18.18 3.38
N MET A 113 -0.83 -18.20 2.28
CA MET A 113 -0.90 -19.26 1.26
C MET A 113 -0.40 -20.61 1.78
N VAL A 114 0.74 -20.63 2.48
CA VAL A 114 1.27 -21.85 3.11
C VAL A 114 0.26 -22.42 4.11
N TYR A 115 -0.36 -21.57 4.93
CA TYR A 115 -1.42 -21.97 5.84
C TYR A 115 -2.60 -22.60 5.09
N ARG A 116 -3.05 -22.02 3.97
CA ARG A 116 -4.13 -22.60 3.15
C ARG A 116 -3.72 -24.00 2.63
N CYS A 117 -2.48 -24.17 2.17
CA CYS A 117 -1.97 -25.48 1.73
C CYS A 117 -1.94 -26.51 2.88
N ILE A 118 -1.51 -26.10 4.08
CA ILE A 118 -1.48 -26.96 5.27
C ILE A 118 -2.90 -27.32 5.70
N ALA A 119 -3.81 -26.35 5.77
CA ALA A 119 -5.20 -26.56 6.17
C ALA A 119 -5.96 -27.52 5.24
N LEU A 120 -5.56 -27.62 3.97
CA LEU A 120 -6.11 -28.63 3.04
C LEU A 120 -5.56 -30.04 3.28
N ARG A 121 -4.38 -30.18 3.90
CA ARG A 121 -3.73 -31.46 4.19
C ARG A 121 -3.98 -31.96 5.62
N THR A 122 -4.22 -31.05 6.57
CA THR A 122 -4.36 -31.37 8.00
C THR A 122 -5.77 -31.06 8.49
N ASN A 123 -6.38 -31.99 9.23
CA ASN A 123 -7.74 -31.83 9.76
C ASN A 123 -7.88 -30.74 10.84
N SER A 124 -6.78 -30.30 11.47
CA SER A 124 -6.83 -29.19 12.43
C SER A 124 -5.49 -28.45 12.51
N PHE A 125 -5.55 -27.12 12.51
CA PHE A 125 -4.38 -26.26 12.68
C PHE A 125 -4.57 -25.38 13.94
N PRO A 126 -3.64 -25.41 14.90
CA PRO A 126 -3.81 -24.69 16.14
C PRO A 126 -3.53 -23.18 16.01
N LYS A 127 -4.19 -22.38 16.85
CA LYS A 127 -4.02 -20.91 16.85
C LYS A 127 -2.62 -20.47 17.24
N TYR A 128 -1.98 -21.15 18.20
CA TYR A 128 -0.61 -20.83 18.62
C TYR A 128 0.39 -20.99 17.46
N GLY A 129 0.16 -21.97 16.58
CA GLY A 129 0.98 -22.17 15.38
C GLY A 129 0.92 -20.96 14.45
N ALA A 130 -0.24 -20.33 14.31
CA ALA A 130 -0.38 -19.13 13.48
C ALA A 130 0.39 -17.94 14.05
N TYR A 131 0.33 -17.72 15.38
CA TYR A 131 1.11 -16.68 16.04
C TYR A 131 2.62 -16.91 15.92
N LEU A 132 3.08 -18.15 16.10
CA LEU A 132 4.50 -18.50 15.93
C LEU A 132 4.96 -18.30 14.49
N MET A 133 4.16 -18.71 13.50
CA MET A 133 4.47 -18.49 12.08
C MET A 133 4.62 -16.99 11.77
N CYS A 134 3.70 -16.16 12.26
CA CYS A 134 3.84 -14.70 12.12
C CYS A 134 5.13 -14.22 12.79
N LEU A 135 5.40 -14.61 14.04
CA LEU A 135 6.59 -14.20 14.79
C LEU A 135 7.90 -14.58 14.08
N PHE A 136 8.01 -15.81 13.58
CA PHE A 136 9.15 -16.24 12.77
C PHE A 136 9.24 -15.47 11.46
N GLY A 137 8.10 -15.12 10.85
CA GLY A 137 8.03 -14.27 9.66
C GLY A 137 8.62 -12.87 9.89
N TYR A 138 8.58 -12.33 11.11
CA TYR A 138 9.18 -11.04 11.47
C TYR A 138 10.71 -11.07 11.56
N ILE A 139 11.34 -12.24 11.64
CA ILE A 139 12.81 -12.35 11.78
C ILE A 139 13.52 -11.74 10.56
N VAL A 140 13.04 -12.03 9.35
CA VAL A 140 13.65 -11.51 8.10
C VAL A 140 13.52 -9.98 8.03
N PRO A 141 12.33 -9.36 8.16
CA PRO A 141 12.20 -7.90 8.24
C PRO A 141 12.99 -7.27 9.39
N ALA A 142 13.09 -7.92 10.56
CA ALA A 142 13.85 -7.39 11.69
C ALA A 142 15.36 -7.36 11.39
N SER A 143 15.88 -8.36 10.66
CA SER A 143 17.28 -8.40 10.24
C SER A 143 17.68 -7.17 9.41
N MET A 144 16.75 -6.64 8.60
CA MET A 144 16.97 -5.44 7.79
C MET A 144 17.22 -4.20 8.67
N VAL A 145 16.53 -4.08 9.80
CA VAL A 145 16.71 -2.96 10.73
C VAL A 145 18.06 -3.07 11.43
N ILE A 146 18.46 -4.28 11.82
CA ILE A 146 19.74 -4.54 12.49
C ILE A 146 20.93 -4.18 11.60
N SER A 147 20.85 -4.48 10.30
CA SER A 147 21.91 -4.12 9.33
C SER A 147 22.15 -2.61 9.23
N MET A 148 21.24 -1.75 9.69
CA MET A 148 21.35 -0.29 9.55
C MET A 148 22.30 0.36 10.56
N PHE A 149 22.53 -0.24 11.72
CA PHE A 149 23.37 0.37 12.77
C PHE A 149 24.81 0.62 12.32
N ASN A 150 25.28 -0.06 11.26
CA ASN A 150 26.64 0.04 10.75
C ASN A 150 26.77 0.78 9.40
N ILE A 151 25.67 1.32 8.85
CA ILE A 151 25.69 1.93 7.52
C ILE A 151 26.14 3.39 7.59
N LYS A 152 27.14 3.73 6.77
CA LYS A 152 27.51 5.13 6.51
C LYS A 152 26.52 5.73 5.51
N TYR A 153 25.72 6.70 5.96
CA TYR A 153 24.85 7.50 5.09
C TYR A 153 25.51 8.86 4.78
N THR A 154 25.21 9.41 3.61
CA THR A 154 25.66 10.75 3.21
C THR A 154 24.46 11.64 2.87
N ASN A 155 24.43 12.83 3.42
CA ASN A 155 23.40 13.85 3.18
C ASN A 155 23.89 15.00 2.27
N ASP A 156 25.16 14.97 1.86
CA ASP A 156 25.78 16.04 1.09
C ASP A 156 25.35 15.94 -0.40
N PRO A 157 24.65 16.96 -0.95
CA PRO A 157 24.13 16.92 -2.32
C PRO A 157 25.21 16.70 -3.37
N ASN A 158 26.40 17.29 -3.19
CA ASN A 158 27.50 17.16 -4.15
C ASN A 158 28.04 15.72 -4.21
N LYS A 159 28.17 15.08 -3.04
CA LYS A 159 28.56 13.66 -2.97
C LYS A 159 27.47 12.82 -3.60
N ASN A 160 26.20 13.07 -3.29
CA ASN A 160 25.07 12.33 -3.85
C ASN A 160 24.95 12.49 -5.37
N ALA A 161 25.25 13.68 -5.92
CA ALA A 161 25.28 13.93 -7.36
C ALA A 161 26.40 13.13 -8.05
N MET A 162 27.59 13.06 -7.44
CA MET A 162 28.67 12.19 -7.90
C MET A 162 28.29 10.70 -7.85
N LEU A 163 27.53 10.27 -6.82
CA LEU A 163 27.08 8.87 -6.68
C LEU A 163 26.14 8.44 -7.82
N ILE A 164 25.35 9.36 -8.37
CA ILE A 164 24.39 9.10 -9.46
C ILE A 164 24.93 9.54 -10.83
N HIS A 165 26.24 9.77 -10.98
CA HIS A 165 26.86 10.24 -12.22
C HIS A 165 26.20 11.51 -12.83
N ASN A 166 25.65 12.38 -11.99
CA ASN A 166 24.90 13.58 -12.42
C ASN A 166 23.69 13.29 -13.34
N GLU A 167 23.07 12.12 -13.24
CA GLU A 167 21.84 11.79 -13.99
C GLU A 167 20.67 12.74 -13.69
N ILE A 168 20.66 13.37 -12.51
CA ILE A 168 19.60 14.31 -12.10
C ILE A 168 20.20 15.71 -11.95
N PRO A 169 19.74 16.68 -12.75
CA PRO A 169 20.14 18.08 -12.59
C PRO A 169 19.55 18.66 -11.29
N ASP A 170 20.23 19.66 -10.72
CA ASP A 170 19.75 20.45 -9.59
C ASP A 170 19.48 19.66 -8.29
N LEU A 171 20.27 18.62 -8.00
CA LEU A 171 20.08 17.81 -6.79
C LEU A 171 20.19 18.66 -5.50
N GLU A 172 20.95 19.76 -5.53
CA GLU A 172 21.05 20.71 -4.41
C GLU A 172 19.75 21.46 -4.08
N LYS A 173 18.77 21.50 -4.99
CA LYS A 173 17.49 22.19 -4.74
C LYS A 173 16.53 21.38 -3.87
N TYR A 174 16.77 20.08 -3.70
CA TYR A 174 15.95 19.21 -2.85
C TYR A 174 16.32 19.37 -1.38
N LEU A 175 15.31 19.40 -0.51
CA LEU A 175 15.52 19.65 0.92
C LEU A 175 16.19 18.48 1.65
N THR A 176 15.89 17.24 1.25
CA THR A 176 16.42 16.05 1.93
C THR A 176 16.74 14.96 0.92
N VAL A 177 18.04 14.71 0.77
CA VAL A 177 18.59 13.65 -0.09
C VAL A 177 19.53 12.80 0.74
N VAL A 178 19.37 11.48 0.70
CA VAL A 178 20.22 10.55 1.46
C VAL A 178 20.75 9.47 0.51
N GLY A 179 22.08 9.39 0.43
CA GLY A 179 22.81 8.36 -0.32
C GLY A 179 23.37 7.26 0.58
N VAL A 180 23.31 6.02 0.11
CA VAL A 180 23.80 4.81 0.79
C VAL A 180 24.45 3.86 -0.22
N GLU A 181 25.56 3.23 0.15
CA GLU A 181 26.23 2.19 -0.66
C GLU A 181 25.68 0.78 -0.35
N ILE A 182 25.35 0.00 -1.39
CA ILE A 182 24.68 -1.31 -1.26
C ILE A 182 25.62 -2.40 -0.74
N ASN A 183 26.94 -2.26 -0.90
CA ASN A 183 27.92 -3.27 -0.45
C ASN A 183 27.82 -3.60 1.06
N GLN A 184 27.13 -2.77 1.84
CA GLN A 184 26.95 -2.92 3.29
C GLN A 184 25.52 -3.30 3.69
N SER A 185 24.58 -3.41 2.74
CA SER A 185 23.16 -3.52 3.05
C SER A 185 22.51 -4.72 2.34
N ILE A 186 21.96 -5.65 3.13
CA ILE A 186 21.12 -6.76 2.65
C ILE A 186 19.72 -6.27 2.24
N VAL A 187 19.37 -5.03 2.59
CA VAL A 187 18.05 -4.42 2.41
C VAL A 187 17.53 -4.51 0.98
N PRO A 188 18.33 -4.23 -0.07
CA PRO A 188 17.84 -4.30 -1.44
C PRO A 188 17.46 -5.73 -1.84
N VAL A 189 18.21 -6.75 -1.37
CA VAL A 189 18.04 -8.15 -1.75
C VAL A 189 16.65 -8.69 -1.43
N PHE A 190 16.03 -8.26 -0.32
CA PHE A 190 14.70 -8.74 0.11
C PHE A 190 13.52 -7.89 -0.37
N THR A 191 13.75 -6.61 -0.71
CA THR A 191 12.69 -5.71 -1.22
C THR A 191 12.37 -5.91 -2.71
N ILE A 192 13.01 -6.91 -3.31
CA ILE A 192 13.18 -7.09 -4.74
C ILE A 192 12.16 -8.07 -5.35
N PHE A 193 11.11 -8.59 -4.67
CA PHE A 193 10.33 -9.68 -5.30
C PHE A 193 9.31 -9.27 -6.40
N PRO A 194 8.82 -8.01 -6.50
CA PRO A 194 8.29 -7.47 -7.77
C PRO A 194 9.20 -6.42 -8.41
N SER A 195 9.98 -5.71 -7.59
CA SER A 195 10.94 -4.68 -8.03
C SER A 195 12.23 -5.24 -8.64
N SER A 196 12.51 -6.55 -8.47
CA SER A 196 13.59 -7.30 -9.12
C SER A 196 13.43 -7.27 -10.61
N LEU A 197 12.23 -7.56 -11.10
CA LEU A 197 12.01 -7.77 -12.51
C LEU A 197 12.26 -6.44 -13.23
N THR A 198 11.72 -5.35 -12.70
CA THR A 198 11.99 -4.01 -13.22
C THR A 198 13.43 -3.57 -13.01
N TYR A 199 14.06 -3.84 -11.86
CA TYR A 199 15.49 -3.57 -11.64
C TYR A 199 16.39 -4.31 -12.65
N MET A 200 16.13 -5.60 -12.85
CA MET A 200 16.82 -6.46 -13.82
C MET A 200 16.62 -5.94 -15.25
N LEU A 201 15.40 -5.54 -15.61
CA LEU A 201 15.12 -4.89 -16.90
C LEU A 201 15.87 -3.55 -17.06
N THR A 202 16.07 -2.82 -15.97
CA THR A 202 16.87 -1.57 -15.95
C THR A 202 18.36 -1.87 -16.19
N GLN A 203 18.90 -2.95 -15.59
CA GLN A 203 20.27 -3.41 -15.81
C GLN A 203 20.51 -3.89 -17.25
N PHE A 204 19.50 -4.46 -17.90
CA PHE A 204 19.54 -4.80 -19.32
C PHE A 204 19.34 -3.60 -20.27
N GLY A 205 19.19 -2.38 -19.73
CA GLY A 205 19.00 -1.15 -20.51
C GLY A 205 17.64 -1.05 -21.20
N ILE A 206 16.66 -1.88 -20.82
CA ILE A 206 15.32 -1.88 -21.42
C ILE A 206 14.46 -0.73 -20.84
N ILE A 207 14.73 -0.35 -19.59
CA ILE A 207 14.01 0.72 -18.88
C ILE A 207 15.03 1.77 -18.44
N GLU A 208 14.74 3.05 -18.69
CA GLU A 208 15.55 4.16 -18.20
C GLU A 208 15.48 4.26 -16.66
N THR A 209 16.63 4.51 -16.01
CA THR A 209 16.77 4.68 -14.55
C THR A 209 15.82 5.74 -13.99
N HIS A 210 15.58 6.80 -14.76
CA HIS A 210 14.69 7.90 -14.39
C HIS A 210 13.23 7.43 -14.24
N MET A 211 12.70 6.66 -15.20
CA MET A 211 11.34 6.12 -15.15
C MET A 211 11.16 5.09 -14.04
N TYR A 212 12.19 4.27 -13.80
CA TYR A 212 12.20 3.29 -12.71
C TYR A 212 12.00 3.96 -11.33
N SER A 213 12.63 5.12 -11.11
CA SER A 213 12.60 5.83 -9.83
C SER A 213 11.19 6.24 -9.37
N TYR A 214 10.29 6.50 -10.32
CA TYR A 214 8.89 6.84 -10.04
C TYR A 214 7.98 5.62 -9.94
N PHE A 215 8.36 4.50 -10.56
CA PHE A 215 7.52 3.30 -10.63
C PHE A 215 7.60 2.43 -9.38
N ILE A 216 8.81 2.23 -8.84
CA ILE A 216 9.09 1.21 -7.81
C ILE A 216 8.20 1.31 -6.55
N VAL A 217 8.01 2.52 -6.03
CA VAL A 217 7.19 2.74 -4.82
C VAL A 217 5.71 2.55 -5.13
N ASN A 218 5.25 2.97 -6.30
CA ASN A 218 3.88 2.75 -6.71
C ASN A 218 3.57 1.25 -6.83
N SER A 219 4.47 0.46 -7.42
CA SER A 219 4.33 -0.99 -7.51
C SER A 219 4.23 -1.67 -6.14
N LEU A 220 5.05 -1.22 -5.18
CA LEU A 220 5.02 -1.75 -3.82
C LEU A 220 3.69 -1.46 -3.11
N ASN A 221 3.12 -0.28 -3.31
CA ASN A 221 1.85 0.11 -2.66
C ASN A 221 0.60 -0.43 -3.38
N LEU A 222 0.68 -0.80 -4.66
CA LEU A 222 -0.40 -1.51 -5.35
C LEU A 222 -0.77 -2.83 -4.65
N GLY A 223 0.21 -3.50 -4.04
CA GLY A 223 -0.04 -4.70 -3.23
C GLY A 223 -1.04 -4.43 -2.10
N ALA A 224 -0.92 -3.28 -1.42
CA ALA A 224 -1.83 -2.89 -0.35
C ALA A 224 -3.24 -2.52 -0.83
N VAL A 225 -3.43 -2.21 -2.12
CA VAL A 225 -4.75 -1.98 -2.72
C VAL A 225 -5.37 -3.30 -3.18
N ILE A 226 -4.59 -4.12 -3.88
CA ILE A 226 -5.07 -5.35 -4.52
C ILE A 226 -5.39 -6.42 -3.47
N ASP A 227 -4.55 -6.56 -2.45
CA ASP A 227 -4.71 -7.61 -1.42
C ASP A 227 -6.07 -7.57 -0.70
N PRO A 228 -6.55 -6.43 -0.15
CA PRO A 228 -7.87 -6.40 0.48
C PRO A 228 -9.00 -6.69 -0.51
N ILE A 229 -8.91 -6.25 -1.76
CA ILE A 229 -9.91 -6.53 -2.79
C ILE A 229 -9.98 -8.04 -3.08
N VAL A 230 -8.81 -8.66 -3.31
CA VAL A 230 -8.67 -10.10 -3.56
C VAL A 230 -9.17 -10.89 -2.36
N THR A 231 -8.77 -10.50 -1.15
CA THR A 231 -9.19 -11.17 0.09
C THR A 231 -10.70 -11.10 0.29
N ILE A 232 -11.33 -9.96 0.06
CA ILE A 232 -12.79 -9.80 0.14
C ILE A 232 -13.49 -10.70 -0.89
N TYR A 233 -12.94 -10.80 -2.11
CA TYR A 233 -13.51 -11.60 -3.19
C TYR A 233 -13.42 -13.12 -2.92
N TYR A 234 -12.27 -13.62 -2.46
CA TYR A 234 -12.07 -15.06 -2.26
C TYR A 234 -12.60 -15.57 -0.91
N VAL A 235 -12.63 -14.74 0.12
CA VAL A 235 -13.11 -15.16 1.45
C VAL A 235 -14.65 -15.08 1.49
N SER A 236 -15.28 -16.24 1.29
CA SER A 236 -16.75 -16.42 1.23
C SER A 236 -17.58 -15.59 2.21
N PRO A 237 -17.31 -15.55 3.54
CA PRO A 237 -18.12 -14.75 4.46
C PRO A 237 -18.04 -13.24 4.17
N TYR A 238 -16.91 -12.75 3.66
CA TYR A 238 -16.70 -11.34 3.32
C TYR A 238 -17.45 -11.00 2.03
N LYS A 239 -17.26 -11.79 0.98
CA LYS A 239 -18.00 -11.69 -0.28
C LYS A 239 -19.52 -11.67 -0.06
N LYS A 240 -20.04 -12.61 0.73
CA LYS A 240 -21.48 -12.69 1.05
C LYS A 240 -21.98 -11.46 1.81
N PHE A 241 -21.16 -10.87 2.68
CA PHE A 241 -21.52 -9.64 3.37
C PHE A 241 -21.58 -8.45 2.40
N VAL A 242 -20.53 -8.25 1.60
CA VAL A 242 -20.45 -7.16 0.62
C VAL A 242 -21.60 -7.26 -0.39
N ASN A 243 -21.85 -8.43 -0.96
CA ASN A 243 -22.97 -8.64 -1.89
C ASN A 243 -24.32 -8.32 -1.26
N ARG A 244 -24.55 -8.67 0.01
CA ARG A 244 -25.80 -8.32 0.71
C ARG A 244 -25.96 -6.82 0.89
N VAL A 245 -24.87 -6.09 1.16
CA VAL A 245 -24.91 -4.63 1.28
C VAL A 245 -25.17 -3.99 -0.08
N LEU A 246 -24.46 -4.42 -1.13
CA LEU A 246 -24.64 -3.91 -2.50
C LEU A 246 -26.06 -4.15 -3.03
N LEU A 247 -26.62 -5.35 -2.83
CA LEU A 247 -28.00 -5.65 -3.22
C LEU A 247 -29.01 -4.74 -2.50
N ARG A 248 -28.83 -4.49 -1.19
CA ARG A 248 -29.70 -3.58 -0.44
C ARG A 248 -29.61 -2.13 -0.94
N LEU A 249 -28.44 -1.67 -1.34
CA LEU A 249 -28.25 -0.33 -1.90
C LEU A 249 -28.93 -0.21 -3.27
N SER A 250 -28.77 -1.21 -4.14
CA SER A 250 -29.44 -1.28 -5.44
C SER A 250 -30.97 -1.30 -5.28
N SER A 251 -31.51 -2.08 -4.35
CA SER A 251 -32.95 -2.10 -4.07
C SER A 251 -33.46 -0.75 -3.53
N ARG A 252 -32.70 -0.04 -2.69
CA ARG A 252 -33.09 1.30 -2.19
C ARG A 252 -33.08 2.35 -3.29
N GLN A 253 -32.11 2.31 -4.20
CA GLN A 253 -32.05 3.22 -5.35
C GLN A 253 -33.23 2.97 -6.31
N ALA A 254 -33.58 1.71 -6.58
CA ALA A 254 -34.73 1.36 -7.40
C ALA A 254 -36.05 1.86 -6.78
N ILE A 255 -36.23 1.71 -5.47
CA ILE A 255 -37.43 2.22 -4.77
C ILE A 255 -37.48 3.75 -4.80
N GLY A 256 -36.35 4.44 -4.60
CA GLY A 256 -36.27 5.90 -4.67
C GLY A 256 -36.62 6.45 -6.06
N ALA A 257 -36.11 5.84 -7.13
CA ALA A 257 -36.43 6.21 -8.51
C ALA A 257 -37.92 5.99 -8.84
N LEU A 258 -38.53 4.91 -8.33
CA LEU A 258 -39.94 4.59 -8.54
C LEU A 258 -40.90 5.50 -7.75
N HIS A 259 -40.44 6.06 -6.63
CA HIS A 259 -41.20 7.06 -5.88
C HIS A 259 -41.14 8.44 -6.57
N LEU A 260 -40.02 8.80 -7.20
CA LEU A 260 -39.89 10.04 -7.96
C LEU A 260 -40.73 10.01 -9.24
N SER A 261 -40.76 8.88 -9.97
CA SER A 261 -41.61 8.76 -11.16
C SER A 261 -43.12 8.83 -10.86
N LYS A 262 -43.56 8.38 -9.68
CA LYS A 262 -44.97 8.55 -9.24
C LYS A 262 -45.33 10.01 -8.92
N LEU A 263 -44.38 10.79 -8.42
CA LEU A 263 -44.58 12.21 -8.13
C LEU A 263 -44.60 13.06 -9.42
N GLU A 264 -43.86 12.66 -10.45
CA GLU A 264 -43.83 13.35 -11.75
C GLU A 264 -45.07 13.10 -12.61
N VAL A 265 -45.77 11.97 -12.42
CA VAL A 265 -47.02 11.63 -13.14
C VAL A 265 -48.28 12.21 -12.47
N THR A 266 -48.14 12.93 -11.35
CA THR A 266 -49.26 13.67 -10.72
C THR A 266 -49.16 15.20 -10.85
N PRO A 267 -49.33 15.77 -12.06
CA PRO A 267 -49.99 17.05 -12.21
C PRO A 267 -51.39 16.85 -12.81
N THR A 268 -52.34 17.71 -12.43
CA THR A 268 -53.63 17.94 -13.10
C THR A 268 -54.80 16.95 -12.94
N ILE A 269 -55.20 16.59 -11.71
CA ILE A 269 -56.62 16.29 -11.41
C ILE A 269 -57.02 16.94 -10.07
N ALA A 270 -57.01 18.27 -10.02
CA ALA A 270 -57.62 19.03 -8.92
C ALA A 270 -58.03 20.44 -9.40
N PHE A 271 -58.78 20.52 -10.49
CA PHE A 271 -59.43 21.76 -10.92
C PHE A 271 -60.77 21.45 -11.62
N ARG A 272 -61.66 20.73 -10.94
CA ARG A 272 -63.06 20.65 -11.37
C ARG A 272 -63.97 20.23 -10.23
N THR A 273 -64.39 21.22 -9.42
CA THR A 273 -65.73 21.32 -8.81
C THR A 273 -65.74 22.46 -7.79
N HIS A 274 -66.03 23.68 -8.23
CA HIS A 274 -66.86 24.66 -7.50
C HIS A 274 -67.02 25.95 -8.32
N ASN A 275 -67.98 25.95 -9.25
CA ASN A 275 -68.82 27.12 -9.55
C ASN A 275 -70.23 26.65 -9.14
N LEU A 276 -70.79 27.05 -7.97
CA LEU A 276 -71.53 28.30 -7.74
C LEU A 276 -72.53 28.55 -8.89
N LEU A 277 -73.79 28.12 -8.75
CA LEU A 277 -74.89 28.97 -8.25
C LEU A 277 -74.78 30.40 -8.81
N ILE A 278 -75.30 30.61 -10.02
CA ILE A 278 -76.55 31.33 -10.35
C ILE A 278 -77.10 30.71 -11.63
#